data_AF-A0A1Q7EBW7-F1
#
_entry.id   AF-A0A1Q7EBW7-F1
#
_cell.length_a   1.000
_cell.length_b   1.000
_cell.length_c   1.000
_cell.angle_alpha   90.00
_cell.angle_beta   90.00
_cell.angle_gamma   90.00
#
_symmetry.space_group_name_H-M   'P 1'
#
loop_
_entity.id
_entity.type
_entity.pdbx_description
1 polymer ?
#
loop_
_entity_poly.entity_id
_entity_poly.type
_entity_poly.pdbx_seq_one_letter_code
_entity_poly.pdbx_strand_id
1 'polypeptide(L)'
;LFVEKVGRGAGPNGEPSGQVMGYYDGNTVTALWSYAQAFAMSDNSYSTTFGPSTPGALNLISGQTHGFALTSPAVSVAGTVIGDPQPTGDVCDTRDRTTSIDPDNRNVGDLLNANGITWGWFQGGFRNCMQNHANKAGVVSRDYIPHHEPFQYFASTANPAHLPPSSVAAIGRTDQANHQYDLTDFWAAVDAGNLPAVSFLKAPAYQDGHAGYSDPLDEQEFIVTTINNLQRTPFWHDTAVIIAYDDSDGWYDHVMGPIVNQSQDPVNEALTATGCGARADAQHTLGMYQNRCGYGPRQPLLVISPYARANFIDHSVTDQSSILRFIEDNWQTARIGNFSFDSKAGSLNNLFAFDRHADEGGPNKLFLDPETGLRSNGK
;
A
#
# COMPACT_ATOMS: atom_id res chain seq x y z
N LEU A 1 15.97 1.49 29.82
CA LEU A 1 14.77 2.33 29.96
C LEU A 1 13.72 1.72 29.04
N PHE A 2 12.63 1.16 29.60
CA PHE A 2 11.47 0.83 28.79
C PHE A 2 10.66 2.13 28.62
N VAL A 3 10.06 2.35 27.46
CA VAL A 3 9.29 3.57 27.21
C VAL A 3 8.00 3.49 28.03
N GLU A 4 7.93 4.26 29.11
CA GLU A 4 6.76 4.25 30.02
C GLU A 4 5.64 5.19 29.54
N LYS A 5 5.96 6.15 28.66
CA LYS A 5 5.01 7.13 28.10
C LYS A 5 5.43 7.53 26.69
N VAL A 6 4.47 7.47 25.78
CA VAL A 6 4.52 7.91 24.39
C VAL A 6 3.35 8.87 24.16
N GLY A 7 3.64 10.08 23.68
CA GLY A 7 2.64 11.15 23.56
C GLY A 7 2.44 11.95 24.86
N ARG A 8 2.22 13.26 24.71
CA ARG A 8 1.91 14.21 25.81
C ARG A 8 0.44 14.65 25.83
N GLY A 9 -0.48 13.87 25.25
CA GLY A 9 -1.89 14.21 25.18
C GLY A 9 -2.79 13.04 25.55
N ALA A 10 -3.96 13.34 26.11
CA ALA A 10 -5.14 12.56 25.73
C ALA A 10 -5.28 12.75 24.21
N GLY A 11 -5.45 11.66 23.45
CA GLY A 11 -5.70 11.79 22.02
C GLY A 11 -6.87 12.76 21.76
N PRO A 12 -6.96 13.39 20.58
CA PRO A 12 -8.07 14.29 20.24
C PRO A 12 -9.47 13.66 20.45
N ASN A 13 -9.54 12.33 20.58
CA ASN A 13 -10.76 11.54 20.79
C ASN A 13 -10.88 10.91 22.20
N GLY A 14 -10.03 11.27 23.18
CA GLY A 14 -10.08 10.66 24.51
C GLY A 14 -9.46 9.26 24.59
N GLU A 15 -8.64 8.88 23.61
CA GLU A 15 -7.90 7.61 23.59
C GLU A 15 -6.97 7.49 24.83
N PRO A 16 -6.96 6.34 25.53
CA PRO A 16 -6.13 6.13 26.70
C PRO A 16 -4.63 6.22 26.36
N SER A 17 -3.86 6.81 27.28
CA SER A 17 -2.40 6.87 27.19
C SER A 17 -1.81 5.46 27.01
N GLY A 18 -0.96 5.27 25.99
CA GLY A 18 -0.16 4.06 25.82
C GLY A 18 -0.53 3.14 24.66
N GLN A 19 -1.53 3.50 23.84
CA GLN A 19 -1.93 2.68 22.67
C GLN A 19 -0.79 2.39 21.69
N VAL A 20 0.16 3.31 21.51
CA VAL A 20 1.30 3.08 20.60
C VAL A 20 2.10 1.82 20.95
N MET A 21 2.11 1.39 22.23
CA MET A 21 2.82 0.19 22.68
C MET A 21 1.94 -1.06 22.63
N GLY A 22 0.67 -0.92 22.24
CA GLY A 22 -0.26 -2.02 22.08
C GLY A 22 0.16 -2.93 20.94
N TYR A 23 -0.21 -4.21 21.05
CA TYR A 23 -0.05 -5.18 20.00
C TYR A 23 -1.30 -6.05 19.95
N TYR A 24 -1.66 -6.51 18.74
CA TYR A 24 -2.67 -7.54 18.56
C TYR A 24 -2.01 -8.91 18.46
N ASP A 25 -2.76 -9.95 18.82
CA ASP A 25 -2.37 -11.34 18.63
C ASP A 25 -3.37 -12.07 17.72
N GLY A 26 -3.16 -13.37 17.50
CA GLY A 26 -4.01 -14.20 16.66
C GLY A 26 -5.45 -14.40 17.18
N ASN A 27 -5.84 -13.83 18.32
CA ASN A 27 -7.23 -13.80 18.77
C ASN A 27 -8.00 -12.60 18.21
N THR A 28 -7.29 -11.58 17.68
CA THR A 28 -7.89 -10.38 17.07
C THR A 28 -7.62 -10.33 15.57
N VAL A 29 -6.35 -10.40 15.16
CA VAL A 29 -5.93 -10.44 13.75
C VAL A 29 -5.86 -11.88 13.23
N THR A 30 -6.91 -12.65 13.53
CA THR A 30 -6.97 -14.11 13.36
C THR A 30 -6.72 -14.53 11.91
N ALA A 31 -7.29 -13.81 10.94
CA ALA A 31 -7.10 -14.13 9.53
C ALA A 31 -5.66 -13.91 9.07
N LEU A 32 -5.02 -12.80 9.45
CA LEU A 32 -3.62 -12.53 9.09
C LEU A 32 -2.68 -13.61 9.65
N TRP A 33 -2.90 -14.03 10.90
CA TRP A 33 -2.18 -15.16 11.49
C TRP A 33 -2.42 -16.47 10.74
N SER A 34 -3.67 -16.74 10.36
CA SER A 34 -4.03 -17.94 9.62
C SER A 34 -3.39 -17.96 8.22
N TYR A 35 -3.31 -16.81 7.54
CA TYR A 35 -2.62 -16.68 6.27
C TYR A 35 -1.12 -16.85 6.41
N ALA A 36 -0.48 -16.24 7.42
CA ALA A 36 0.94 -16.41 7.68
C ALA A 36 1.30 -17.88 8.00
N GLN A 37 0.45 -18.59 8.74
CA GLN A 37 0.63 -20.02 9.05
C GLN A 37 0.45 -20.94 7.83
N ALA A 38 -0.26 -20.50 6.80
CA ALA A 38 -0.53 -21.29 5.60
C ALA A 38 0.43 -20.94 4.45
N PHE A 39 0.76 -19.67 4.30
CA PHE A 39 1.51 -19.12 3.17
C PHE A 39 2.81 -18.46 3.65
N ALA A 40 3.25 -17.39 2.99
CA ALA A 40 4.50 -16.72 3.28
C ALA A 40 4.25 -15.31 3.83
N MET A 41 5.10 -14.89 4.78
CA MET A 41 5.17 -13.52 5.27
C MET A 41 6.62 -13.05 5.29
N SER A 42 6.84 -11.74 5.22
CA SER A 42 8.14 -11.11 5.51
C SER A 42 8.08 -10.42 6.87
N ASP A 43 9.10 -10.65 7.69
CA ASP A 43 9.32 -9.93 8.93
C ASP A 43 10.41 -8.86 8.81
N ASN A 44 10.77 -8.47 7.58
CA ASN A 44 11.84 -7.52 7.30
C ASN A 44 11.46 -6.55 6.15
N SER A 45 10.18 -6.17 6.12
CA SER A 45 9.59 -5.24 5.13
C SER A 45 9.30 -3.88 5.75
N TYR A 46 9.68 -2.78 5.10
CA TYR A 46 9.59 -1.43 5.69
C TYR A 46 8.80 -0.45 4.83
N SER A 47 8.33 0.64 5.44
CA SER A 47 7.94 1.83 4.68
C SER A 47 9.17 2.36 3.92
N THR A 48 9.00 2.71 2.65
CA THR A 48 10.13 3.16 1.81
C THR A 48 10.74 4.45 2.35
N THR A 49 9.90 5.34 2.85
CA THR A 49 10.28 6.52 3.63
C THR A 49 9.57 6.51 4.98
N PHE A 50 9.91 7.43 5.87
CA PHE A 50 9.01 7.72 7.00
C PHE A 50 7.66 8.22 6.48
N GLY A 51 6.59 7.90 7.22
CA GLY A 51 5.19 8.09 6.80
C GLY A 51 4.78 9.55 6.60
N PRO A 52 3.48 9.83 6.34
CA PRO A 52 2.29 8.96 6.51
C PRO A 52 1.85 8.22 5.21
N SER A 53 0.54 7.90 5.10
CA SER A 53 -0.10 7.12 4.03
C SER A 53 0.22 7.60 2.62
N THR A 54 0.19 8.92 2.38
CA THR A 54 0.41 9.44 1.02
C THR A 54 1.83 9.14 0.51
N PRO A 55 2.92 9.42 1.27
CA PRO A 55 4.24 8.91 0.93
C PRO A 55 4.27 7.39 0.69
N GLY A 56 3.60 6.59 1.54
CA GLY A 56 3.52 5.14 1.37
C GLY A 56 2.90 4.71 0.04
N ALA A 57 1.74 5.26 -0.29
CA ALA A 57 1.02 4.98 -1.53
C ALA A 57 1.80 5.44 -2.78
N LEU A 58 2.44 6.61 -2.72
CA LEU A 58 3.31 7.10 -3.80
C LEU A 58 4.53 6.19 -3.99
N ASN A 59 5.17 5.76 -2.90
CA ASN A 59 6.31 4.85 -2.95
C ASN A 59 5.92 3.46 -3.51
N LEU A 60 4.74 2.94 -3.18
CA LEU A 60 4.22 1.69 -3.72
C LEU A 60 4.14 1.69 -5.26
N ILE A 61 3.75 2.81 -5.88
CA ILE A 61 3.48 2.86 -7.33
C ILE A 61 4.57 3.56 -8.14
N SER A 62 5.48 4.30 -7.51
CA SER A 62 6.55 5.03 -8.20
C SER A 62 7.91 4.99 -7.51
N GLY A 63 7.96 4.65 -6.21
CA GLY A 63 9.17 4.83 -5.40
C GLY A 63 9.66 6.28 -5.36
N GLN A 64 8.81 7.28 -5.63
CA GLN A 64 9.19 8.69 -5.78
C GLN A 64 8.17 9.63 -5.11
N THR A 65 8.66 10.45 -4.19
CA THR A 65 7.86 11.44 -3.44
C THR A 65 8.32 12.88 -3.65
N HIS A 66 9.43 13.11 -4.35
CA HIS A 66 9.93 14.42 -4.79
C HIS A 66 9.32 14.82 -6.14
N GLY A 67 9.33 16.11 -6.46
CA GLY A 67 8.85 16.65 -7.74
C GLY A 67 7.38 17.07 -7.70
N PHE A 68 6.90 17.53 -6.54
CA PHE A 68 5.51 17.93 -6.30
C PHE A 68 5.36 19.44 -6.09
N ALA A 69 4.19 19.97 -6.46
CA ALA A 69 3.87 21.39 -6.30
C ALA A 69 3.84 21.82 -4.83
N LEU A 70 4.40 23.00 -4.54
CA LEU A 70 4.41 23.63 -3.21
C LEU A 70 3.07 24.30 -2.86
N THR A 71 1.97 23.57 -3.06
CA THR A 71 0.59 24.05 -2.87
C THR A 71 -0.07 23.50 -1.60
N SER A 72 0.64 22.67 -0.85
CA SER A 72 0.22 22.11 0.43
C SER A 72 1.36 22.19 1.45
N PRO A 73 1.07 22.41 2.75
CA PRO A 73 2.07 22.33 3.82
C PRO A 73 2.64 20.91 4.01
N ALA A 74 1.98 19.89 3.46
CA ALA A 74 2.46 18.50 3.46
C ALA A 74 3.49 18.22 2.36
N VAL A 75 3.88 19.24 1.58
CA VAL A 75 5.01 19.20 0.65
C VAL A 75 6.12 20.09 1.19
N SER A 76 7.30 19.51 1.43
CA SER A 76 8.45 20.26 1.94
C SER A 76 8.91 21.32 0.93
N VAL A 77 9.70 22.29 1.40
CA VAL A 77 10.31 23.30 0.51
C VAL A 77 11.22 22.70 -0.55
N ALA A 78 11.66 21.45 -0.38
CA ALA A 78 12.41 20.71 -1.38
C ALA A 78 11.51 20.08 -2.47
N GLY A 79 10.18 20.24 -2.40
CA GLY A 79 9.25 19.65 -3.37
C GLY A 79 8.93 18.18 -3.10
N THR A 80 9.17 17.70 -1.87
CA THR A 80 8.92 16.31 -1.46
C THR A 80 7.66 16.20 -0.61
N VAL A 81 6.77 15.26 -0.94
CA VAL A 81 5.60 14.92 -0.13
C VAL A 81 6.05 14.23 1.15
N ILE A 82 5.73 14.83 2.31
CA ILE A 82 6.12 14.37 3.66
C ILE A 82 4.92 14.25 4.62
N GLY A 83 3.71 14.49 4.12
CA GLY A 83 2.45 14.41 4.86
C GLY A 83 1.35 13.93 3.92
N ASP A 84 0.09 14.17 4.29
CA ASP A 84 -1.06 13.77 3.48
C ASP A 84 -1.74 14.93 2.75
N PRO A 85 -1.16 15.54 1.70
CA PRO A 85 -1.95 16.39 0.82
C PRO A 85 -3.04 15.56 0.12
N GLN A 86 -4.01 16.19 -0.54
CA GLN A 86 -4.92 15.50 -1.48
C GLN A 86 -4.45 15.66 -2.94
N PRO A 87 -4.82 14.74 -3.85
CA PRO A 87 -4.49 14.87 -5.26
C PRO A 87 -5.24 16.02 -5.90
N THR A 88 -4.52 16.91 -6.59
CA THR A 88 -5.13 18.11 -7.18
C THR A 88 -6.12 17.75 -8.27
N GLY A 89 -7.35 18.23 -8.12
CA GLY A 89 -8.39 18.12 -9.15
C GLY A 89 -9.29 16.89 -9.00
N ASP A 90 -8.96 15.97 -8.09
CA ASP A 90 -9.89 14.91 -7.70
C ASP A 90 -11.18 15.54 -7.18
N VAL A 91 -12.33 15.14 -7.75
CA VAL A 91 -13.64 15.73 -7.47
C VAL A 91 -14.10 15.54 -6.03
N CYS A 92 -13.49 14.61 -5.29
CA CYS A 92 -13.73 14.40 -3.87
C CYS A 92 -12.71 15.13 -2.98
N ASP A 93 -11.80 15.95 -3.53
CA ASP A 93 -10.91 16.80 -2.74
C ASP A 93 -11.69 17.81 -1.89
N THR A 94 -11.21 18.07 -0.68
CA THR A 94 -11.87 18.92 0.33
C THR A 94 -10.89 19.80 1.11
N ARG A 95 -9.58 19.54 1.00
CA ARG A 95 -8.55 20.26 1.74
C ARG A 95 -7.32 20.55 0.87
N ASP A 96 -6.20 20.85 1.51
CA ASP A 96 -4.94 21.17 0.86
C ASP A 96 -4.52 20.07 -0.13
N ARG A 97 -3.94 20.47 -1.26
CA ARG A 97 -3.70 19.59 -2.40
C ARG A 97 -2.36 19.80 -3.06
N THR A 98 -1.88 18.77 -3.75
CA THR A 98 -0.68 18.85 -4.59
C THR A 98 -0.81 17.93 -5.81
N THR A 99 0.13 18.04 -6.74
CA THR A 99 0.27 17.19 -7.92
C THR A 99 1.73 17.14 -8.29
N SER A 100 2.15 16.07 -8.96
CA SER A 100 3.49 16.02 -9.52
C SER A 100 3.64 17.05 -10.64
N ILE A 101 4.74 17.80 -10.60
CA ILE A 101 5.10 18.84 -11.58
C ILE A 101 6.39 18.52 -12.33
N ASP A 102 7.12 17.48 -11.89
CA ASP A 102 8.30 16.99 -12.57
C ASP A 102 7.86 16.15 -13.78
N PRO A 103 8.20 16.54 -15.02
CA PRO A 103 7.82 15.78 -16.21
C PRO A 103 8.49 14.39 -16.28
N ASP A 104 9.56 14.15 -15.52
CA ASP A 104 10.25 12.87 -15.46
C ASP A 104 9.69 11.94 -14.36
N ASN A 105 8.75 12.44 -13.53
CA ASN A 105 8.04 11.63 -12.57
C ASN A 105 7.02 10.72 -13.27
N ARG A 106 7.37 9.44 -13.33
CA ARG A 106 6.51 8.37 -13.83
C ARG A 106 6.08 7.45 -12.69
N ASN A 107 5.03 6.69 -12.93
CA ASN A 107 4.61 5.59 -12.07
C ASN A 107 4.44 4.29 -12.88
N VAL A 108 4.17 3.19 -12.16
CA VAL A 108 4.02 1.86 -12.78
C VAL A 108 2.87 1.80 -13.79
N GLY A 109 1.83 2.63 -13.62
CA GLY A 109 0.73 2.75 -14.57
C GLY A 109 1.20 3.23 -15.94
N ASP A 110 2.14 4.19 -16.00
CA ASP A 110 2.75 4.63 -17.26
C ASP A 110 3.49 3.48 -17.97
N LEU A 111 4.19 2.65 -17.20
CA LEU A 111 4.93 1.50 -17.74
C LEU A 111 4.00 0.39 -18.21
N LEU A 112 2.93 0.10 -17.46
CA LEU A 112 1.92 -0.89 -17.82
C LEU A 112 1.15 -0.46 -19.08
N ASN A 113 0.79 0.83 -19.17
CA ASN A 113 0.19 1.43 -20.37
C ASN A 113 1.10 1.29 -21.59
N ALA A 114 2.38 1.62 -21.45
CA ALA A 114 3.35 1.52 -22.55
C ALA A 114 3.51 0.08 -23.08
N ASN A 115 3.24 -0.93 -22.25
CA ASN A 115 3.33 -2.34 -22.60
C ASN A 115 1.96 -2.99 -22.89
N GLY A 116 0.86 -2.23 -22.84
CA GLY A 116 -0.50 -2.74 -23.05
C GLY A 116 -0.93 -3.80 -22.03
N ILE A 117 -0.37 -3.75 -20.82
CA ILE A 117 -0.71 -4.67 -19.72
C ILE A 117 -1.97 -4.17 -19.02
N THR A 118 -2.93 -5.06 -18.76
CA THR A 118 -4.16 -4.65 -18.09
C THR A 118 -3.93 -4.36 -16.61
N TRP A 119 -4.37 -3.19 -16.14
CA TRP A 119 -4.16 -2.79 -14.74
C TRP A 119 -5.21 -1.81 -14.23
N GLY A 120 -5.35 -1.72 -12.91
CA GLY A 120 -6.15 -0.66 -12.29
C GLY A 120 -5.95 -0.54 -10.79
N TRP A 121 -6.26 0.64 -10.28
CA TRP A 121 -6.48 0.89 -8.86
C TRP A 121 -7.99 0.89 -8.59
N PHE A 122 -8.40 0.10 -7.59
CA PHE A 122 -9.79 -0.14 -7.24
C PHE A 122 -10.00 0.26 -5.78
N GLN A 123 -10.64 1.40 -5.54
CA GLN A 123 -10.86 1.93 -4.20
C GLN A 123 -12.34 1.99 -3.82
N GLY A 124 -12.65 1.64 -2.57
CA GLY A 124 -14.00 1.76 -2.04
C GLY A 124 -14.49 3.21 -2.03
N GLY A 125 -15.69 3.43 -2.55
CA GLY A 125 -16.32 4.75 -2.57
C GLY A 125 -15.83 5.69 -3.69
N PHE A 126 -14.89 5.25 -4.53
CA PHE A 126 -14.35 6.06 -5.64
C PHE A 126 -15.47 6.59 -6.55
N ARG A 127 -16.54 5.82 -6.78
CA ARG A 127 -17.66 6.28 -7.63
C ARG A 127 -18.49 7.39 -7.00
N ASN A 128 -18.50 7.49 -5.67
CA ASN A 128 -19.40 8.37 -4.94
C ASN A 128 -18.72 8.94 -3.68
N CYS A 129 -18.24 10.19 -3.79
CA CYS A 129 -17.63 10.95 -2.68
C CYS A 129 -18.48 10.99 -1.40
N MET A 130 -19.80 10.77 -1.51
CA MET A 130 -20.74 10.85 -0.40
C MET A 130 -21.05 9.48 0.22
N GLN A 131 -20.53 8.39 -0.32
CA GLN A 131 -20.73 7.07 0.26
C GLN A 131 -20.04 7.01 1.63
N ASN A 132 -20.73 6.40 2.60
CA ASN A 132 -20.23 6.19 3.95
C ASN A 132 -20.83 4.92 4.54
N HIS A 133 -20.09 4.36 5.49
CA HIS A 133 -20.53 3.24 6.32
C HIS A 133 -20.12 3.48 7.76
N ALA A 134 -20.80 2.78 8.67
CA ALA A 134 -20.36 2.64 10.05
C ALA A 134 -19.48 1.38 10.16
N ASN A 135 -18.35 1.48 10.84
CA ASN A 135 -17.58 0.31 11.27
C ASN A 135 -18.33 -0.48 12.37
N LYS A 136 -17.79 -1.63 12.78
CA LYS A 136 -18.38 -2.49 13.83
C LYS A 136 -18.51 -1.79 15.18
N ALA A 137 -17.66 -0.79 15.45
CA ALA A 137 -17.77 0.08 16.63
C ALA A 137 -18.81 1.21 16.49
N GLY A 138 -19.45 1.36 15.32
CA GLY A 138 -20.46 2.37 15.05
C GLY A 138 -19.92 3.74 14.59
N VAL A 139 -18.62 3.86 14.33
CA VAL A 139 -17.99 5.08 13.81
C VAL A 139 -18.26 5.19 12.31
N VAL A 140 -18.83 6.32 11.88
CA VAL A 140 -19.14 6.57 10.47
C VAL A 140 -18.00 7.33 9.79
N SER A 141 -17.53 6.82 8.65
CA SER A 141 -16.52 7.46 7.80
C SER A 141 -16.94 7.49 6.33
N ARG A 142 -16.38 8.42 5.55
CA ARG A 142 -16.50 8.39 4.09
C ARG A 142 -15.71 7.20 3.57
N ASP A 143 -16.27 6.44 2.64
CA ASP A 143 -15.60 5.27 2.09
C ASP A 143 -14.33 5.64 1.31
N TYR A 144 -14.41 6.71 0.51
CA TYR A 144 -13.29 7.18 -0.30
C TYR A 144 -12.40 8.15 0.48
N ILE A 145 -11.09 7.91 0.39
CA ILE A 145 -10.05 8.74 1.00
C ILE A 145 -9.13 9.22 -0.14
N PRO A 146 -9.26 10.48 -0.62
CA PRO A 146 -8.53 10.93 -1.80
C PRO A 146 -7.01 10.84 -1.68
N HIS A 147 -6.47 11.06 -0.48
CA HIS A 147 -5.01 11.01 -0.27
C HIS A 147 -4.43 9.58 -0.28
N HIS A 148 -5.29 8.55 -0.30
CA HIS A 148 -4.88 7.15 -0.48
C HIS A 148 -4.90 6.71 -1.96
N GLU A 149 -5.23 7.59 -2.91
CA GLU A 149 -5.35 7.26 -4.34
C GLU A 149 -4.13 7.82 -5.11
N PRO A 150 -3.00 7.09 -5.18
CA PRO A 150 -1.71 7.69 -5.56
C PRO A 150 -1.61 8.04 -7.05
N PHE A 151 -2.36 7.35 -7.92
CA PHE A 151 -2.33 7.62 -9.37
C PHE A 151 -2.98 8.96 -9.74
N GLN A 152 -3.87 9.51 -8.91
CA GLN A 152 -4.49 10.82 -9.12
C GLN A 152 -3.51 11.99 -8.97
N TYR A 153 -2.34 11.77 -8.37
CA TYR A 153 -1.32 12.81 -8.23
C TYR A 153 -0.56 13.09 -9.54
N PHE A 154 -0.65 12.20 -10.53
CA PHE A 154 0.08 12.27 -11.80
C PHE A 154 -0.90 12.49 -12.95
N ALA A 155 -0.70 13.54 -13.73
CA ALA A 155 -1.60 13.89 -14.83
C ALA A 155 -1.75 12.77 -15.88
N SER A 156 -0.74 11.91 -16.05
CA SER A 156 -0.78 10.79 -17.00
C SER A 156 -1.74 9.65 -16.58
N THR A 157 -1.95 9.46 -15.28
CA THR A 157 -2.74 8.33 -14.74
C THR A 157 -3.97 8.77 -13.95
N ALA A 158 -4.19 10.08 -13.77
CA ALA A 158 -5.33 10.59 -13.02
C ALA A 158 -6.66 10.39 -13.77
N ASN A 159 -7.73 10.21 -13.00
CA ASN A 159 -9.13 10.30 -13.42
C ASN A 159 -9.85 11.28 -12.49
N PRO A 160 -9.63 12.61 -12.62
CA PRO A 160 -10.03 13.56 -11.59
C PRO A 160 -11.56 13.68 -11.44
N ALA A 161 -12.30 13.39 -12.51
CA ALA A 161 -13.76 13.46 -12.53
C ALA A 161 -14.44 12.14 -12.12
N HIS A 162 -13.67 11.13 -11.69
CA HIS A 162 -14.15 9.79 -11.30
C HIS A 162 -15.07 9.18 -12.36
N LEU A 163 -14.70 9.32 -13.64
CA LEU A 163 -15.48 8.78 -14.74
C LEU A 163 -15.47 7.25 -14.66
N PRO A 164 -16.63 6.58 -14.74
CA PRO A 164 -16.69 5.13 -14.75
C PRO A 164 -16.11 4.56 -16.05
N PRO A 165 -15.69 3.29 -16.06
CA PRO A 165 -15.28 2.61 -17.30
C PRO A 165 -16.40 2.68 -18.33
N SER A 166 -16.05 2.79 -19.61
CA SER A 166 -17.03 2.88 -20.69
C SER A 166 -17.84 1.58 -20.84
N SER A 167 -17.31 0.46 -20.35
CA SER A 167 -17.96 -0.84 -20.23
C SER A 167 -17.15 -1.76 -19.30
N VAL A 168 -17.74 -2.86 -18.84
CA VAL A 168 -17.01 -3.90 -18.08
C VAL A 168 -15.80 -4.44 -18.84
N ALA A 169 -15.87 -4.55 -20.17
CA ALA A 169 -14.75 -5.01 -21.00
C ALA A 169 -13.60 -3.99 -21.12
N ALA A 170 -13.84 -2.73 -20.75
CA ALA A 170 -12.82 -1.68 -20.73
C ALA A 170 -12.05 -1.62 -19.40
N ILE A 171 -12.52 -2.30 -18.35
CA ILE A 171 -11.83 -2.35 -17.06
C ILE A 171 -10.44 -2.97 -17.24
N GLY A 172 -9.44 -2.30 -16.71
CA GLY A 172 -8.04 -2.67 -16.89
C GLY A 172 -7.39 -2.09 -18.15
N ARG A 173 -8.13 -1.40 -19.03
CA ARG A 173 -7.64 -0.87 -20.32
C ARG A 173 -7.83 0.64 -20.38
N THR A 174 -7.07 1.27 -21.28
CA THR A 174 -7.14 2.72 -21.47
C THR A 174 -8.49 3.12 -22.07
N ASP A 175 -9.26 3.85 -21.27
CA ASP A 175 -10.50 4.53 -21.65
C ASP A 175 -10.67 5.79 -20.79
N GLN A 176 -11.90 6.29 -20.69
CA GLN A 176 -12.23 7.48 -19.89
C GLN A 176 -12.00 7.34 -18.38
N ALA A 177 -11.96 6.12 -17.84
CA ALA A 177 -11.69 5.88 -16.42
C ALA A 177 -10.19 5.95 -16.10
N ASN A 178 -9.33 5.96 -17.11
CA ASN A 178 -7.88 6.04 -17.00
C ASN A 178 -7.30 5.13 -15.91
N HIS A 179 -7.80 3.90 -15.82
CA HIS A 179 -7.37 2.86 -14.88
C HIS A 179 -7.66 3.11 -13.39
N GLN A 180 -8.46 4.13 -13.05
CA GLN A 180 -8.88 4.44 -11.68
C GLN A 180 -10.36 4.12 -11.52
N TYR A 181 -10.67 3.22 -10.60
CA TYR A 181 -11.94 2.52 -10.54
C TYR A 181 -12.50 2.44 -9.12
N ASP A 182 -13.81 2.24 -9.04
CA ASP A 182 -14.46 1.82 -7.80
C ASP A 182 -14.26 0.32 -7.56
N LEU A 183 -14.22 -0.12 -6.30
CA LEU A 183 -14.14 -1.55 -5.97
C LEU A 183 -15.24 -2.41 -6.62
N THR A 184 -16.41 -1.85 -6.91
CA THR A 184 -17.46 -2.57 -7.64
C THR A 184 -17.05 -2.95 -9.07
N ASP A 185 -16.19 -2.17 -9.71
CA ASP A 185 -15.67 -2.46 -11.05
C ASP A 185 -14.67 -3.63 -11.02
N PHE A 186 -13.90 -3.79 -9.93
CA PHE A 186 -13.02 -4.95 -9.78
C PHE A 186 -13.81 -6.27 -9.88
N TRP A 187 -14.88 -6.39 -9.11
CA TRP A 187 -15.70 -7.59 -9.11
C TRP A 187 -16.47 -7.77 -10.41
N ALA A 188 -16.94 -6.69 -11.04
CA ALA A 188 -17.53 -6.77 -12.37
C ALA A 188 -16.54 -7.33 -13.42
N ALA A 189 -15.27 -6.95 -13.34
CA ALA A 189 -14.22 -7.49 -14.21
C ALA A 189 -13.93 -8.96 -13.91
N VAL A 190 -13.81 -9.34 -12.64
CA VAL A 190 -13.60 -10.74 -12.22
C VAL A 190 -14.75 -11.64 -12.69
N ASP A 191 -15.99 -11.24 -12.47
CA ASP A 191 -17.19 -12.01 -12.84
C ASP A 191 -17.34 -12.14 -14.36
N ALA A 192 -16.90 -11.13 -15.11
CA ALA A 192 -16.87 -11.15 -16.57
C ALA A 192 -15.69 -11.94 -17.15
N GLY A 193 -14.82 -12.51 -16.31
CA GLY A 193 -13.65 -13.26 -16.74
C GLY A 193 -12.49 -12.40 -17.23
N ASN A 194 -12.42 -11.13 -16.82
CA ASN A 194 -11.45 -10.13 -17.25
C ASN A 194 -10.61 -9.59 -16.07
N LEU A 195 -10.15 -10.45 -15.16
CA LEU A 195 -9.25 -10.04 -14.07
C LEU A 195 -8.01 -9.33 -14.65
N PRO A 196 -7.70 -8.07 -14.27
CA PRO A 196 -6.51 -7.38 -14.74
C PRO A 196 -5.22 -8.10 -14.32
N ALA A 197 -4.14 -7.90 -15.08
CA ALA A 197 -2.85 -8.47 -14.73
C ALA A 197 -2.27 -7.86 -13.44
N VAL A 198 -2.48 -6.55 -13.23
CA VAL A 198 -2.08 -5.83 -12.01
C VAL A 198 -3.29 -5.12 -11.41
N SER A 199 -3.73 -5.55 -10.23
CA SER A 199 -4.85 -4.94 -9.52
C SER A 199 -4.40 -4.45 -8.15
N PHE A 200 -4.55 -3.16 -7.88
CA PHE A 200 -4.40 -2.59 -6.54
C PHE A 200 -5.79 -2.44 -5.93
N LEU A 201 -6.01 -3.03 -4.76
CA LEU A 201 -7.29 -2.94 -4.05
C LEU A 201 -7.08 -2.12 -2.78
N LYS A 202 -7.82 -1.03 -2.61
CA LYS A 202 -7.90 -0.26 -1.37
C LYS A 202 -9.32 -0.36 -0.83
N ALA A 203 -9.44 -0.90 0.38
CA ALA A 203 -10.72 -1.07 1.06
C ALA A 203 -11.47 0.29 1.19
N PRO A 204 -12.81 0.28 1.30
CA PRO A 204 -13.50 1.47 1.82
C PRO A 204 -12.96 1.78 3.22
N ALA A 205 -12.88 3.07 3.57
CA ALA A 205 -12.24 3.55 4.80
C ALA A 205 -12.57 2.71 6.05
N TYR A 206 -13.85 2.39 6.28
CA TYR A 206 -14.25 1.65 7.48
C TYR A 206 -13.64 0.23 7.60
N GLN A 207 -13.05 -0.31 6.54
CA GLN A 207 -12.39 -1.63 6.51
C GLN A 207 -10.90 -1.57 6.11
N ASP A 208 -10.27 -0.39 6.09
CA ASP A 208 -8.86 -0.26 5.67
C ASP A 208 -7.84 -0.54 6.78
N GLY A 209 -8.30 -0.85 7.99
CA GLY A 209 -7.47 -1.16 9.16
C GLY A 209 -6.96 0.06 9.93
N HIS A 210 -7.20 1.28 9.44
CA HIS A 210 -6.74 2.49 10.10
C HIS A 210 -7.49 2.74 11.42
N ALA A 211 -6.74 3.04 12.48
CA ALA A 211 -7.30 3.31 13.80
C ALA A 211 -8.26 4.52 13.78
N GLY A 212 -9.30 4.46 14.60
CA GLY A 212 -10.26 5.53 14.81
C GLY A 212 -11.51 5.45 13.93
N TYR A 213 -11.39 5.03 12.67
CA TYR A 213 -12.55 4.85 11.77
C TYR A 213 -12.66 3.46 11.15
N SER A 214 -11.64 2.61 11.29
CA SER A 214 -11.65 1.18 11.03
C SER A 214 -11.12 0.44 12.27
N ASP A 215 -11.06 -0.89 12.19
CA ASP A 215 -10.48 -1.77 13.20
C ASP A 215 -10.10 -3.13 12.58
N PRO A 216 -9.32 -3.97 13.29
CA PRO A 216 -8.89 -5.26 12.76
C PRO A 216 -10.03 -6.22 12.39
N LEU A 217 -11.23 -6.07 12.95
CA LEU A 217 -12.36 -6.96 12.67
C LEU A 217 -13.07 -6.57 11.37
N ASP A 218 -13.17 -5.28 11.07
CA ASP A 218 -13.65 -4.79 9.77
C ASP A 218 -12.62 -5.03 8.65
N GLU A 219 -11.34 -4.82 8.92
CA GLU A 219 -10.24 -5.15 8.00
C GLU A 219 -10.23 -6.65 7.65
N GLN A 220 -10.32 -7.50 8.67
CA GLN A 220 -10.39 -8.95 8.49
C GLN A 220 -11.53 -9.35 7.55
N GLU A 221 -12.71 -8.74 7.71
CA GLU A 221 -13.86 -9.06 6.88
C GLU A 221 -13.62 -8.73 5.40
N PHE A 222 -13.00 -7.57 5.11
CA PHE A 222 -12.62 -7.19 3.75
C PHE A 222 -11.57 -8.15 3.16
N ILE A 223 -10.49 -8.42 3.90
CA ILE A 223 -9.39 -9.29 3.44
C ILE A 223 -9.91 -10.71 3.17
N VAL A 224 -10.61 -11.30 4.14
CA VAL A 224 -11.10 -12.68 4.04
C VAL A 224 -12.11 -12.82 2.92
N THR A 225 -13.07 -11.89 2.80
CA THR A 225 -14.08 -11.93 1.73
C THR A 225 -13.41 -11.85 0.37
N THR A 226 -12.46 -10.92 0.21
CA THR A 226 -11.73 -10.72 -1.05
C THR A 226 -10.92 -11.96 -1.45
N ILE A 227 -10.10 -12.48 -0.53
CA ILE A 227 -9.23 -13.63 -0.81
C ILE A 227 -10.06 -14.90 -1.01
N ASN A 228 -11.12 -15.12 -0.24
CA ASN A 228 -12.03 -16.25 -0.46
C ASN A 228 -12.65 -16.21 -1.87
N ASN A 229 -13.13 -15.04 -2.30
CA ASN A 229 -13.73 -14.90 -3.63
C ASN A 229 -12.71 -15.15 -4.74
N LEU A 230 -11.51 -14.57 -4.64
CA LEU A 230 -10.43 -14.79 -5.60
C LEU A 230 -10.03 -16.27 -5.69
N GLN A 231 -9.90 -16.96 -4.56
CA GLN A 231 -9.57 -18.39 -4.52
C GLN A 231 -10.62 -19.30 -5.17
N ARG A 232 -11.87 -18.84 -5.34
CA ARG A 232 -12.92 -19.58 -6.06
C ARG A 232 -12.86 -19.39 -7.57
N THR A 233 -12.20 -18.34 -8.04
CA THR A 233 -12.12 -18.04 -9.47
C THR A 233 -11.25 -19.06 -10.22
N PRO A 234 -11.45 -19.22 -11.54
CA PRO A 234 -10.51 -19.96 -12.37
C PRO A 234 -9.13 -19.28 -12.45
N PHE A 235 -9.00 -17.98 -12.15
CA PHE A 235 -7.74 -17.24 -12.20
C PHE A 235 -6.78 -17.57 -11.07
N TRP A 236 -7.29 -18.12 -9.96
CA TRP A 236 -6.51 -18.35 -8.75
C TRP A 236 -5.19 -19.09 -8.99
N HIS A 237 -5.18 -20.06 -9.91
CA HIS A 237 -4.00 -20.87 -10.21
C HIS A 237 -2.78 -20.06 -10.69
N ASP A 238 -3.00 -18.85 -11.20
CA ASP A 238 -1.98 -17.91 -11.68
C ASP A 238 -2.02 -16.57 -10.91
N THR A 239 -2.65 -16.53 -9.72
CA THR A 239 -2.80 -15.31 -8.92
C THR A 239 -1.85 -15.30 -7.72
N ALA A 240 -1.29 -14.13 -7.42
CA ALA A 240 -0.67 -13.84 -6.13
C ALA A 240 -1.36 -12.61 -5.52
N VAL A 241 -1.83 -12.75 -4.28
CA VAL A 241 -2.33 -11.64 -3.46
C VAL A 241 -1.23 -11.22 -2.50
N ILE A 242 -0.85 -9.95 -2.56
CA ILE A 242 0.12 -9.35 -1.64
C ILE A 242 -0.66 -8.46 -0.68
N ILE A 243 -0.60 -8.75 0.62
CA ILE A 243 -1.16 -7.88 1.67
C ILE A 243 -0.02 -7.02 2.18
N ALA A 244 -0.18 -5.69 2.08
CA ALA A 244 0.81 -4.69 2.47
C ALA A 244 0.13 -3.46 3.07
N TYR A 245 0.90 -2.68 3.82
CA TYR A 245 0.44 -1.47 4.51
C TYR A 245 1.15 -0.22 3.95
N ASP A 246 0.52 0.95 4.05
CA ASP A 246 1.00 2.25 3.56
C ASP A 246 1.84 3.00 4.59
N ASP A 247 1.50 2.92 5.87
CA ASP A 247 2.38 3.34 6.96
C ASP A 247 2.23 2.47 8.22
N SER A 248 2.82 2.88 9.33
CA SER A 248 2.77 2.16 10.61
C SER A 248 1.87 2.85 11.64
N ASP A 249 1.15 3.91 11.26
CA ASP A 249 0.38 4.84 12.09
C ASP A 249 1.18 5.41 13.29
N GLY A 250 2.51 5.33 13.21
CA GLY A 250 3.44 5.66 14.30
C GLY A 250 3.47 4.67 15.47
N TRP A 251 2.87 3.48 15.34
CA TRP A 251 2.86 2.42 16.35
C TRP A 251 4.26 1.87 16.61
N TYR A 252 4.45 1.31 17.80
CA TYR A 252 5.73 0.76 18.22
C TYR A 252 6.13 -0.46 17.38
N ASP A 253 7.27 -0.35 16.72
CA ASP A 253 8.08 -1.49 16.30
C ASP A 253 9.46 -1.36 16.94
N HIS A 254 10.05 -2.49 17.31
CA HIS A 254 11.31 -2.52 18.04
C HIS A 254 12.54 -2.38 17.13
N VAL A 255 12.38 -2.52 15.82
CA VAL A 255 13.46 -2.54 14.84
C VAL A 255 13.70 -1.13 14.31
N MET A 256 14.94 -0.66 14.43
CA MET A 256 15.40 0.47 13.63
C MET A 256 15.75 -0.05 12.23
N GLY A 257 14.92 0.29 11.24
CA GLY A 257 15.15 -0.09 9.85
C GLY A 257 16.48 0.46 9.29
N PRO A 258 17.06 -0.20 8.27
CA PRO A 258 18.30 0.28 7.67
C PRO A 258 18.05 1.60 6.92
N ILE A 259 18.89 2.59 7.17
CA ILE A 259 18.84 3.86 6.45
C ILE A 259 19.60 3.73 5.13
N VAL A 260 18.87 3.37 4.08
CA VAL A 260 19.35 3.17 2.71
C VAL A 260 19.32 4.45 1.86
N ASN A 261 18.57 5.47 2.31
CA ASN A 261 18.54 6.79 1.72
C ASN A 261 18.53 7.87 2.84
N GLN A 262 19.44 8.83 2.74
CA GLN A 262 19.69 9.86 3.74
C GLN A 262 19.15 11.22 3.31
N SER A 263 18.88 12.09 4.29
CA SER A 263 18.38 13.45 4.09
C SER A 263 19.01 14.37 5.13
N GLN A 264 19.31 15.62 4.76
CA GLN A 264 20.05 16.58 5.58
C GLN A 264 19.22 17.80 5.97
N ASP A 265 17.89 17.67 5.95
CA ASP A 265 16.98 18.74 6.34
C ASP A 265 16.60 18.63 7.84
N PRO A 266 17.18 19.45 8.73
CA PRO A 266 16.92 19.37 10.15
C PRO A 266 15.50 19.84 10.55
N VAL A 267 14.73 20.43 9.63
CA VAL A 267 13.37 20.91 9.91
C VAL A 267 12.38 19.75 9.88
N ASN A 268 12.50 18.91 8.86
CA ASN A 268 11.54 17.83 8.60
C ASN A 268 12.12 16.44 8.92
N GLU A 269 13.43 16.33 9.16
CA GLU A 269 14.11 15.07 9.48
C GLU A 269 14.79 15.17 10.84
N ALA A 270 14.30 14.39 11.79
CA ALA A 270 14.78 14.42 13.17
C ALA A 270 15.26 13.06 13.68
N LEU A 271 15.48 12.07 12.78
CA LEU A 271 15.98 10.75 13.16
C LEU A 271 17.37 10.85 13.81
N THR A 272 18.20 11.75 13.29
CA THR A 272 19.41 12.26 13.93
C THR A 272 19.16 13.74 14.26
N ALA A 273 19.84 14.28 15.26
CA ALA A 273 19.63 15.66 15.71
C ALA A 273 19.76 16.74 14.60
N THR A 274 20.37 16.41 13.47
CA THR A 274 20.62 17.32 12.35
C THR A 274 20.09 16.80 10.99
N GLY A 275 19.27 15.74 10.97
CA GLY A 275 18.74 15.16 9.73
C GLY A 275 18.49 13.65 9.84
N CYS A 276 18.65 12.93 8.74
CA CYS A 276 18.59 11.48 8.68
C CYS A 276 19.90 10.93 8.07
N GLY A 277 20.73 10.36 8.93
CA GLY A 277 22.07 9.92 8.57
C GLY A 277 23.11 11.05 8.54
N ALA A 278 24.38 10.69 8.37
CA ALA A 278 25.52 11.61 8.50
C ALA A 278 26.19 11.98 7.17
N ARG A 279 25.70 11.49 6.03
CA ARG A 279 26.32 11.64 4.71
C ARG A 279 25.35 12.33 3.75
N ALA A 280 25.88 13.33 3.04
CA ALA A 280 25.14 14.24 2.17
C ALA A 280 25.62 14.12 0.71
N ASP A 281 25.95 12.90 0.26
CA ASP A 281 26.50 12.66 -1.07
C ASP A 281 25.55 11.82 -1.93
N ALA A 282 25.73 11.88 -3.26
CA ALA A 282 24.85 11.23 -4.23
C ALA A 282 24.80 9.69 -4.11
N GLN A 283 25.75 9.06 -3.38
CA GLN A 283 25.71 7.63 -3.10
C GLN A 283 24.70 7.31 -1.99
N HIS A 284 24.47 8.24 -1.06
CA HIS A 284 23.61 8.07 0.11
C HIS A 284 22.28 8.83 0.01
N THR A 285 22.18 9.83 -0.86
CA THR A 285 20.94 10.56 -1.14
C THR A 285 20.60 10.47 -2.63
N LEU A 286 19.60 9.65 -2.94
CA LEU A 286 19.07 9.44 -4.29
C LEU A 286 18.63 10.75 -4.93
N GLY A 287 19.28 11.11 -6.05
CA GLY A 287 19.00 12.33 -6.80
C GLY A 287 19.36 13.62 -6.06
N MET A 288 20.02 13.52 -4.90
CA MET A 288 20.15 14.63 -3.94
C MET A 288 18.80 15.19 -3.44
N TYR A 289 17.70 14.47 -3.67
CA TYR A 289 16.35 14.86 -3.28
C TYR A 289 16.20 14.71 -1.76
N GLN A 290 15.95 15.83 -1.08
CA GLN A 290 15.79 15.88 0.37
C GLN A 290 14.42 15.37 0.80
N ASN A 291 14.30 15.08 2.10
CA ASN A 291 13.08 14.62 2.76
C ASN A 291 12.56 13.24 2.31
N ARG A 292 13.46 12.42 1.78
CA ARG A 292 13.20 11.04 1.36
C ARG A 292 13.96 10.06 2.26
N CYS A 293 14.16 10.39 3.53
CA CYS A 293 14.84 9.49 4.47
C CYS A 293 14.12 8.15 4.54
N GLY A 294 14.88 7.06 4.46
CA GLY A 294 14.32 5.73 4.53
C GLY A 294 15.38 4.63 4.64
N TYR A 295 15.01 3.44 5.09
CA TYR A 295 13.62 3.03 5.31
C TYR A 295 13.00 3.57 6.62
N GLY A 296 11.67 3.71 6.61
CA GLY A 296 10.86 4.06 7.76
C GLY A 296 10.59 2.86 8.67
N PRO A 297 9.52 2.91 9.49
CA PRO A 297 9.11 1.79 10.33
C PRO A 297 8.84 0.51 9.54
N ARG A 298 9.00 -0.63 10.22
CA ARG A 298 8.70 -1.95 9.65
C ARG A 298 7.20 -2.18 9.58
N GLN A 299 6.74 -2.87 8.54
CA GLN A 299 5.34 -3.16 8.25
C GLN A 299 5.12 -4.64 7.94
N PRO A 300 3.93 -5.19 8.20
CA PRO A 300 3.57 -6.53 7.74
C PRO A 300 3.58 -6.62 6.22
N LEU A 301 4.05 -7.75 5.68
CA LEU A 301 3.96 -8.09 4.27
C LEU A 301 3.65 -9.58 4.15
N LEU A 302 2.55 -9.95 3.50
CA LEU A 302 2.16 -11.35 3.28
C LEU A 302 1.97 -11.61 1.79
N VAL A 303 2.27 -12.83 1.36
CA VAL A 303 1.99 -13.33 0.01
C VAL A 303 1.11 -14.57 0.11
N ILE A 304 -0.07 -14.50 -0.49
CA ILE A 304 -1.08 -15.57 -0.54
C ILE A 304 -1.25 -15.98 -1.99
N SER A 305 -0.76 -17.18 -2.35
CA SER A 305 -0.71 -17.66 -3.73
C SER A 305 -0.51 -19.18 -3.78
N PRO A 306 -0.92 -19.88 -4.84
CA PRO A 306 -0.48 -21.25 -5.10
C PRO A 306 1.04 -21.40 -5.21
N TYR A 307 1.75 -20.30 -5.52
CA TYR A 307 3.21 -20.26 -5.62
C TYR A 307 3.89 -19.72 -4.37
N ALA A 308 3.14 -19.37 -3.32
CA ALA A 308 3.74 -18.93 -2.06
C ALA A 308 4.35 -20.11 -1.31
N ARG A 309 5.49 -19.89 -0.66
CA ARG A 309 6.05 -20.87 0.29
C ARG A 309 5.05 -21.11 1.44
N ALA A 310 5.05 -22.32 1.98
CA ALA A 310 4.16 -22.70 3.09
C ALA A 310 4.73 -22.29 4.45
N ASN A 311 3.92 -21.66 5.30
CA ASN A 311 4.26 -21.36 6.69
C ASN A 311 5.69 -20.77 6.83
N PHE A 312 6.01 -19.83 5.96
CA PHE A 312 7.38 -19.37 5.73
C PHE A 312 7.54 -17.90 6.11
N ILE A 313 8.63 -17.60 6.80
CA ILE A 313 9.01 -16.22 7.14
C ILE A 313 10.25 -15.88 6.34
N ASP A 314 10.13 -14.94 5.41
CA ASP A 314 11.26 -14.35 4.70
C ASP A 314 11.89 -13.24 5.55
N HIS A 315 13.22 -13.28 5.65
CA HIS A 315 14.02 -12.31 6.37
C HIS A 315 14.79 -11.38 5.43
N SER A 316 14.59 -11.49 4.12
CA SER A 316 15.18 -10.59 3.13
C SER A 316 14.64 -9.18 3.32
N VAL A 317 15.51 -8.17 3.22
CA VAL A 317 15.10 -6.77 3.37
C VAL A 317 14.23 -6.38 2.16
N THR A 318 13.00 -5.92 2.43
CA THR A 318 12.07 -5.41 1.43
C THR A 318 11.50 -4.07 1.87
N ASP A 319 10.88 -3.34 0.95
CA ASP A 319 10.11 -2.13 1.25
C ASP A 319 8.89 -2.03 0.33
N GLN A 320 8.08 -0.97 0.45
CA GLN A 320 6.88 -0.80 -0.38
C GLN A 320 7.20 -0.83 -1.88
N SER A 321 8.35 -0.29 -2.29
CA SER A 321 8.82 -0.35 -3.68
C SER A 321 9.34 -1.72 -4.11
N SER A 322 9.44 -2.72 -3.22
CA SER A 322 9.66 -4.12 -3.60
C SER A 322 8.47 -4.71 -4.34
N ILE A 323 7.24 -4.24 -4.07
CA ILE A 323 6.05 -4.63 -4.84
C ILE A 323 6.11 -4.03 -6.24
N LEU A 324 6.48 -2.74 -6.35
CA LEU A 324 6.76 -2.08 -7.62
C LEU A 324 7.80 -2.88 -8.43
N ARG A 325 8.95 -3.18 -7.83
CA ARG A 325 10.00 -3.96 -8.49
C ARG A 325 9.51 -5.34 -8.94
N PHE A 326 8.69 -6.02 -8.13
CA PHE A 326 8.11 -7.31 -8.49
C PHE A 326 7.22 -7.20 -9.74
N ILE A 327 6.40 -6.14 -9.84
CA ILE A 327 5.61 -5.85 -11.04
C ILE A 327 6.53 -5.65 -12.25
N GLU A 328 7.54 -4.80 -12.11
CA GLU A 328 8.46 -4.51 -13.21
C GLU A 328 9.19 -5.76 -13.72
N ASP A 329 9.67 -6.59 -12.79
CA ASP A 329 10.39 -7.83 -13.10
C ASP A 329 9.46 -8.87 -13.76
N ASN A 330 8.21 -9.02 -13.26
CA ASN A 330 7.27 -10.02 -13.76
C ASN A 330 6.72 -9.69 -15.15
N TRP A 331 6.38 -8.42 -15.41
CA TRP A 331 5.88 -7.98 -16.71
C TRP A 331 6.98 -7.43 -17.63
N GLN A 332 8.25 -7.58 -17.23
CA GLN A 332 9.42 -7.15 -17.99
C GLN A 332 9.34 -5.69 -18.42
N THR A 333 8.81 -4.83 -17.55
CA THR A 333 8.84 -3.39 -17.79
C THR A 333 10.26 -2.86 -17.52
N ALA A 334 10.53 -1.62 -17.95
CA ALA A 334 11.70 -0.90 -17.46
C ALA A 334 11.53 -0.55 -15.97
N ARG A 335 12.61 -0.05 -15.34
CA ARG A 335 12.51 0.66 -14.05
C ARG A 335 11.85 2.03 -14.23
N ILE A 336 11.24 2.57 -13.19
CA ILE A 336 10.63 3.92 -13.17
C ILE A 336 11.66 4.99 -13.56
N GLY A 337 12.89 4.92 -13.03
CA GLY A 337 13.90 5.96 -13.21
C GLY A 337 13.67 7.15 -12.27
N ASN A 338 14.21 8.33 -12.63
CA ASN A 338 14.19 9.56 -11.83
C ASN A 338 14.47 9.32 -10.33
N PHE A 339 15.50 8.54 -10.00
CA PHE A 339 15.88 8.24 -8.61
C PHE A 339 14.77 7.61 -7.76
N SER A 340 13.95 6.76 -8.38
CA SER A 340 13.00 5.88 -7.69
C SER A 340 13.71 4.90 -6.75
N PHE A 341 13.03 4.53 -5.67
CA PHE A 341 13.47 3.49 -4.74
C PHE A 341 13.42 2.08 -5.31
N ASP A 342 12.76 1.85 -6.46
CA ASP A 342 12.80 0.58 -7.21
C ASP A 342 14.23 0.04 -7.41
N SER A 343 15.20 0.95 -7.56
CA SER A 343 16.62 0.69 -7.74
C SER A 343 17.34 0.19 -6.48
N LYS A 344 16.75 0.39 -5.30
CA LYS A 344 17.22 -0.10 -3.99
C LYS A 344 16.36 -1.24 -3.44
N ALA A 345 15.16 -1.43 -3.97
CA ALA A 345 14.17 -2.36 -3.47
C ALA A 345 14.66 -3.82 -3.45
N GLY A 346 14.36 -4.54 -2.37
CA GLY A 346 14.57 -6.00 -2.28
C GLY A 346 13.66 -6.77 -3.23
N SER A 347 14.00 -8.03 -3.53
CA SER A 347 13.15 -8.92 -4.34
C SER A 347 12.16 -9.68 -3.45
N LEU A 348 10.92 -9.80 -3.90
CA LEU A 348 9.90 -10.63 -3.24
C LEU A 348 10.02 -12.12 -3.57
N ASN A 349 10.94 -12.51 -4.47
CA ASN A 349 11.00 -13.88 -4.99
C ASN A 349 11.26 -14.95 -3.92
N ASN A 350 11.86 -14.58 -2.79
CA ASN A 350 12.10 -15.55 -1.72
C ASN A 350 10.82 -15.95 -0.98
N LEU A 351 9.72 -15.19 -1.11
CA LEU A 351 8.38 -15.55 -0.62
C LEU A 351 7.69 -16.61 -1.51
N PHE A 352 8.24 -16.86 -2.70
CA PHE A 352 7.68 -17.78 -3.69
C PHE A 352 8.53 -19.06 -3.86
N ALA A 353 7.85 -20.14 -4.27
CA ALA A 353 8.43 -21.40 -4.73
C ALA A 353 7.83 -21.75 -6.10
N PHE A 354 8.48 -21.29 -7.17
CA PHE A 354 8.00 -21.50 -8.55
C PHE A 354 8.29 -22.90 -9.12
N ASP A 355 9.21 -23.66 -8.51
CA ASP A 355 9.48 -25.05 -8.89
C ASP A 355 8.49 -26.01 -8.22
N ARG A 356 7.61 -26.62 -9.02
CA ARG A 356 6.51 -27.51 -8.59
C ARG A 356 6.99 -28.84 -7.98
N HIS A 357 8.29 -29.11 -7.95
CA HIS A 357 8.87 -30.33 -7.38
C HIS A 357 9.45 -30.17 -5.97
N ALA A 358 9.42 -28.96 -5.39
CA ALA A 358 9.84 -28.75 -4.01
C ALA A 358 8.66 -29.04 -3.05
N ASP A 359 8.91 -29.85 -2.01
CA ASP A 359 8.00 -30.13 -0.89
C ASP A 359 7.71 -28.88 -0.01
N GLU A 360 7.82 -27.68 -0.55
CA GLU A 360 7.85 -26.38 0.14
C GLU A 360 6.62 -25.50 -0.15
N GLY A 361 5.69 -25.96 -0.99
CA GLY A 361 4.48 -25.20 -1.39
C GLY A 361 3.37 -25.22 -0.34
N GLY A 362 2.73 -24.07 -0.12
CA GLY A 362 1.58 -23.89 0.79
C GLY A 362 0.33 -24.68 0.39
N PRO A 363 -0.75 -24.63 1.19
CA PRO A 363 -2.02 -25.11 0.71
C PRO A 363 -2.39 -24.30 -0.53
N ASN A 364 -2.83 -24.96 -1.61
CA ASN A 364 -3.27 -24.24 -2.81
C ASN A 364 -4.34 -23.20 -2.47
N LYS A 365 -5.24 -23.50 -1.51
CA LYS A 365 -6.30 -22.59 -1.04
C LYS A 365 -6.48 -22.68 0.48
N LEU A 366 -6.81 -21.56 1.11
CA LEU A 366 -7.28 -21.45 2.49
C LEU A 366 -8.54 -20.58 2.56
N PHE A 367 -9.68 -21.21 2.82
CA PHE A 367 -10.92 -20.49 3.08
C PHE A 367 -11.07 -20.20 4.57
N LEU A 368 -11.32 -18.94 4.89
CA LEU A 368 -11.57 -18.48 6.26
C LEU A 368 -13.00 -17.96 6.40
N ASP A 369 -13.52 -17.94 7.61
CA ASP A 369 -14.76 -17.27 7.94
C ASP A 369 -14.50 -15.75 8.11
N PRO A 370 -15.19 -14.85 7.39
CA PRO A 370 -14.92 -13.41 7.48
C PRO A 370 -15.17 -12.78 8.85
N GLU A 371 -16.08 -13.34 9.65
CA GLU A 371 -16.42 -12.82 10.97
C GLU A 371 -15.34 -13.18 11.99
N THR A 372 -14.80 -14.39 11.91
CA THR A 372 -13.89 -14.94 12.94
C THR A 372 -12.43 -15.06 12.51
N GLY A 373 -12.15 -15.07 11.21
CA GLY A 373 -10.83 -15.35 10.64
C GLY A 373 -10.39 -16.81 10.77
N LEU A 374 -11.23 -17.68 11.34
CA LEU A 374 -10.95 -19.10 11.51
C LEU A 374 -11.16 -19.88 10.22
N ARG A 375 -10.47 -21.02 10.09
CA ARG A 375 -10.62 -21.90 8.93
C ARG A 375 -12.07 -22.33 8.75
N SER A 376 -12.61 -22.07 7.57
CA SER A 376 -13.95 -22.50 7.18
C SER A 376 -13.88 -23.80 6.37
N ASN A 377 -14.87 -24.67 6.56
CA ASN A 377 -15.06 -25.87 5.73
C ASN A 377 -15.65 -25.54 4.35
N GLY A 378 -15.87 -24.26 4.05
CA GLY A 378 -16.42 -23.80 2.77
C GLY A 378 -15.53 -24.22 1.59
N LYS A 379 -16.11 -25.01 0.69
CA LYS A 379 -15.57 -25.20 -0.66
C LYS A 379 -15.67 -23.92 -1.49
#